data_AF-A0A936K2A9-F1
#
_entry.id   AF-A0A936K2A9-F1
#
_cell.length_a   1.000
_cell.length_b   1.000
_cell.length_c   1.000
_cell.angle_alpha   90.00
_cell.angle_beta   90.00
_cell.angle_gamma   90.00
#
_symmetry.space_group_name_H-M   'P 1'
#
loop_
_entity.id
_entity.type
_entity.pdbx_description
1 polymer ?
#
loop_
_entity_poly.entity_id
_entity_poly.type
_entity_poly.pdbx_seq_one_letter_code
_entity_poly.pdbx_strand_id
1 'polypeptide(L)'
;MIAFAVPGAPQGKGGPSVERLREVLSYYPDSGFLYWRQEMGRRGKVGARAGSLSAQGYLVLGVDGMRNLFAHRIAWAIHQGAWPDGEIDHINGNRIDNRMQNLRVVATRQNHQNMRRARSDNKLGLLGVSPRGDRFRAQIQVDGKKRWLGEFDTAEAASAAYLAAKRVLHSHGTL
;
A
#
# COMPACT_ATOMS: atom_id res chain seq x y z
N MET A 1 32.90 25.23 -13.48
CA MET A 1 32.95 24.20 -12.42
C MET A 1 31.72 23.32 -12.62
N ILE A 2 31.87 22.23 -13.39
CA ILE A 2 30.76 21.34 -13.78
C ILE A 2 30.81 20.14 -12.84
N ALA A 3 29.83 20.03 -11.95
CA ALA A 3 29.70 18.88 -11.06
C ALA A 3 28.99 17.75 -11.80
N PHE A 4 29.67 16.61 -11.95
CA PHE A 4 29.09 15.37 -12.46
C PHE A 4 28.60 14.48 -11.30
N ALA A 5 27.38 13.98 -11.49
CA ALA A 5 26.86 12.64 -11.19
C ALA A 5 26.77 12.14 -9.73
N VAL A 6 25.54 11.75 -9.34
CA VAL A 6 25.25 10.32 -9.11
C VAL A 6 23.85 9.97 -9.68
N PRO A 7 23.76 9.21 -10.78
CA PRO A 7 22.54 8.53 -11.19
C PRO A 7 22.51 7.14 -10.53
N GLY A 8 21.42 6.82 -9.84
CA GLY A 8 21.12 5.45 -9.40
C GLY A 8 20.94 5.30 -7.89
N ALA A 9 19.69 5.47 -7.44
CA ALA A 9 19.16 4.70 -6.33
C ALA A 9 17.90 3.98 -6.85
N PRO A 10 17.69 2.70 -6.48
CA PRO A 10 16.69 1.85 -7.11
C PRO A 10 15.27 2.38 -6.87
N GLN A 11 14.50 2.48 -7.96
CA GLN A 11 13.05 2.71 -7.91
C GLN A 11 12.33 1.43 -7.42
N GLY A 12 12.39 1.20 -6.11
CA GLY A 12 11.52 0.26 -5.42
C GLY A 12 10.33 1.02 -4.83
N LYS A 13 9.11 0.52 -5.06
CA LYS A 13 7.82 0.94 -4.47
C LYS A 13 7.97 1.84 -3.21
N GLY A 14 8.03 3.15 -3.41
CA GLY A 14 8.31 4.12 -2.34
C GLY A 14 8.49 5.52 -2.94
N GLY A 15 8.05 6.55 -2.23
CA GLY A 15 8.18 7.95 -2.65
C GLY A 15 9.61 8.47 -2.52
N PRO A 16 9.82 9.78 -2.29
CA PRO A 16 11.16 10.32 -2.02
C PRO A 16 11.80 9.62 -0.82
N SER A 17 13.14 9.65 -0.73
CA SER A 17 13.85 9.10 0.44
C SER A 17 13.41 9.81 1.72
N VAL A 18 13.50 9.12 2.85
CA VAL A 18 13.08 9.71 4.14
C VAL A 18 14.01 10.86 4.53
N GLU A 19 15.28 10.77 4.17
CA GLU A 19 16.28 11.83 4.29
C GLU A 19 15.81 13.05 3.53
N ARG A 20 15.41 12.87 2.27
CA ARG A 20 14.90 13.96 1.44
C ARG A 20 13.63 14.57 2.01
N LEU A 21 12.71 13.74 2.51
CA LEU A 21 11.51 14.23 3.18
C LEU A 21 11.85 15.07 4.41
N ARG A 22 12.84 14.67 5.22
CA ARG A 22 13.29 15.42 6.41
C ARG A 22 14.04 16.71 6.07
N GLU A 23 14.69 16.79 4.91
CA GLU A 23 15.27 18.02 4.38
C GLU A 23 14.16 19.02 4.02
N VAL A 24 13.10 18.55 3.34
CA VAL A 24 12.07 19.45 2.81
C VAL A 24 10.91 19.71 3.76
N LEU A 25 10.71 18.85 4.77
CA LEU A 25 9.54 18.87 5.65
C LEU A 25 9.92 18.68 7.11
N SER A 26 9.18 19.38 7.98
CA SER A 26 9.11 19.11 9.41
C SER A 26 7.78 18.44 9.72
N TYR A 27 7.80 17.30 10.41
CA TYR A 27 6.61 16.63 10.92
C TYR A 27 6.50 16.79 12.44
N TYR A 28 5.31 17.13 12.93
CA TYR A 28 5.01 17.27 14.36
C TYR A 28 4.02 16.17 14.78
N PRO A 29 4.47 15.12 15.49
CA PRO A 29 3.65 13.94 15.80
C PRO A 29 2.36 14.22 16.57
N ASP A 30 2.41 15.17 17.52
CA ASP A 30 1.29 15.47 18.41
C ASP A 30 0.17 16.26 17.73
N SER A 31 0.50 17.05 16.71
CA SER A 31 -0.48 17.80 15.91
C SER A 31 -0.82 17.11 14.59
N GLY A 32 0.06 16.23 14.11
CA GLY A 32 -0.06 15.59 12.80
C GLY A 32 0.29 16.51 11.63
N PHE A 33 0.85 17.69 11.89
CA PHE A 33 1.09 18.68 10.86
C PHE A 33 2.47 18.50 10.21
N LEU A 34 2.49 18.77 8.91
CA LEU A 34 3.69 18.85 8.09
C LEU A 34 3.90 20.33 7.71
N TYR A 35 5.15 20.79 7.74
CA TYR A 35 5.52 22.15 7.35
C TYR A 35 6.72 22.12 6.40
N TRP A 36 6.71 22.98 5.38
CA TRP A 36 7.84 23.09 4.46
C TRP A 36 9.06 23.74 5.12
N ARG A 37 10.22 23.11 4.99
CA ARG A 37 11.51 23.62 5.46
C ARG A 37 12.28 24.38 4.38
N GLN A 38 11.97 24.14 3.12
CA GLN A 38 12.54 24.84 1.97
C GLN A 38 11.44 25.21 0.98
N GLU A 39 11.76 26.11 0.05
CA GLU A 39 10.82 26.47 -1.00
C GLU A 39 10.70 25.33 -2.03
N MET A 40 9.48 24.81 -2.19
CA MET A 40 9.11 23.69 -3.06
C MET A 40 8.20 24.16 -4.19
N GLY A 41 8.48 25.37 -4.71
CA GLY A 41 7.71 26.05 -5.74
C GLY A 41 6.55 26.88 -5.20
N ARG A 42 5.65 27.31 -6.08
CA ARG A 42 4.62 28.34 -5.79
C ARG A 42 3.75 28.05 -4.56
N ARG A 43 3.40 26.77 -4.31
CA ARG A 43 2.54 26.34 -3.20
C ARG A 43 3.30 25.83 -1.98
N GLY A 44 4.61 25.64 -2.10
CA GLY A 44 5.46 25.09 -1.04
C GLY A 44 6.33 26.16 -0.43
N LYS A 45 5.74 27.13 0.27
CA LYS A 45 6.49 28.22 0.92
C LYS A 45 7.06 27.75 2.25
N VAL A 46 8.29 28.14 2.56
CA VAL A 46 8.96 27.84 3.84
C VAL A 46 8.07 28.27 5.00
N GLY A 47 7.94 27.41 6.00
CA GLY A 47 7.11 27.62 7.20
C GLY A 47 5.61 27.44 6.97
N ALA A 48 5.13 27.31 5.73
CA ALA A 48 3.72 27.06 5.47
C ALA A 48 3.36 25.59 5.77
N ARG A 49 2.13 25.39 6.24
CA ARG A 49 1.57 24.04 6.41
C ARG A 49 1.50 23.35 5.06
N ALA A 50 2.06 22.14 5.00
CA ALA A 50 2.14 21.35 3.80
C ALA A 50 0.86 20.52 3.58
N GLY A 51 0.47 20.41 2.31
CA GLY A 51 -0.64 19.59 1.87
C GLY A 51 -1.88 20.38 1.49
N SER A 52 -2.69 19.76 0.63
CA SER A 52 -4.01 20.20 0.22
C SER A 52 -4.98 19.02 0.25
N LEU A 53 -6.26 19.28 0.44
CA LEU A 53 -7.28 18.23 0.38
C LEU A 53 -7.40 17.67 -1.04
N SER A 54 -7.39 16.35 -1.14
CA SER A 54 -7.80 15.59 -2.34
C SER A 54 -9.32 15.48 -2.41
N ALA A 55 -9.83 15.07 -3.56
CA ALA A 55 -11.26 14.80 -3.76
C ALA A 55 -11.79 13.70 -2.81
N GLN A 56 -10.92 12.82 -2.32
CA GLN A 56 -11.25 11.73 -1.39
C GLN A 56 -11.17 12.15 0.09
N GLY A 57 -10.82 13.42 0.36
CA GLY A 57 -10.74 13.98 1.72
C GLY A 57 -9.40 13.72 2.43
N TYR A 58 -8.39 13.18 1.74
CA TYR A 58 -7.04 13.05 2.29
C TYR A 58 -6.19 14.30 2.02
N LEU A 59 -5.32 14.65 2.96
CA LEU A 59 -4.25 15.62 2.70
C LEU A 59 -3.18 14.99 1.80
N VAL A 60 -2.84 15.69 0.72
CA VAL A 60 -1.81 15.29 -0.24
C VAL A 60 -0.86 16.44 -0.57
N LEU A 61 0.40 16.14 -0.86
CA LEU A 61 1.42 17.10 -1.28
C LEU A 61 2.31 16.50 -2.38
N GLY A 62 3.14 17.34 -2.99
CA GLY A 62 4.13 16.89 -3.96
C GLY A 62 5.55 17.28 -3.53
N VAL A 63 6.50 16.38 -3.76
CA VAL A 63 7.92 16.55 -3.43
C VAL A 63 8.72 16.07 -4.64
N ASP A 64 9.67 16.90 -5.12
CA ASP A 64 10.57 16.59 -6.23
C ASP A 64 9.90 15.98 -7.47
N GLY A 65 8.81 16.62 -7.92
CA GLY A 65 8.06 16.19 -9.12
C GLY A 65 7.07 15.04 -8.89
N MET A 66 7.15 14.31 -7.78
CA MET A 66 6.14 13.35 -7.38
C MET A 66 4.90 14.08 -6.86
N ARG A 67 3.74 13.79 -7.43
CA ARG A 67 2.47 14.45 -7.10
C ARG A 67 1.59 13.53 -6.26
N ASN A 68 0.65 14.13 -5.52
CA ASN A 68 -0.38 13.43 -4.76
C ASN A 68 0.14 12.42 -3.73
N LEU A 69 1.28 12.69 -3.10
CA LEU A 69 1.77 11.89 -1.98
C LEU A 69 0.89 12.14 -0.75
N PHE A 70 0.37 11.07 -0.14
CA PHE A 70 -0.48 11.17 1.04
C PHE A 70 0.30 11.65 2.27
N ALA A 71 -0.22 12.70 2.91
CA ALA A 71 0.40 13.31 4.09
C ALA A 71 0.55 12.31 5.25
N HIS A 72 -0.42 11.42 5.47
CA HIS A 72 -0.33 10.41 6.53
C HIS A 72 0.80 9.38 6.28
N ARG A 73 1.10 9.04 5.01
CA ARG A 73 2.21 8.14 4.68
C ARG A 73 3.55 8.85 4.83
N ILE A 74 3.62 10.12 4.47
CA ILE A 74 4.82 10.95 4.68
C ILE A 74 5.08 11.13 6.18
N ALA A 75 4.05 11.42 6.97
CA ALA A 75 4.13 11.52 8.42
C ALA A 75 4.69 10.23 9.04
N TRP A 76 4.15 9.08 8.65
CA TRP A 76 4.69 7.76 9.04
C TRP A 76 6.16 7.61 8.64
N ALA A 77 6.49 7.90 7.38
CA ALA A 77 7.85 7.72 6.87
C ALA A 77 8.88 8.57 7.61
N ILE A 78 8.57 9.85 7.87
CA ILE A 78 9.44 10.76 8.63
C ILE A 78 9.59 10.28 10.07
N HIS A 79 8.51 9.86 10.73
CA HIS A 79 8.52 9.45 12.12
C HIS A 79 9.24 8.11 12.33
N GLN A 80 8.94 7.10 11.53
CA GLN A 80 9.51 5.76 11.64
C GLN A 80 10.88 5.61 10.99
N GLY A 81 11.29 6.55 10.13
CA GLY A 81 12.53 6.44 9.37
C GLY A 81 12.44 5.56 8.12
N ALA A 82 11.27 5.02 7.80
CA ALA A 82 11.03 4.19 6.62
C ALA A 82 9.58 4.30 6.15
N TRP A 83 9.35 4.16 4.83
CA TRP A 83 7.99 4.08 4.29
C TRP A 83 7.22 2.88 4.90
N PRO A 84 5.89 2.98 5.10
CA PRO A 84 5.14 1.87 5.66
C PRO A 84 5.04 0.70 4.69
N ASP A 85 5.25 -0.50 5.22
CA ASP A 85 5.15 -1.79 4.49
C ASP A 85 3.72 -2.18 4.09
N GLY A 86 2.72 -1.42 4.53
CA GLY A 86 1.30 -1.64 4.26
C GLY A 86 0.54 -0.35 3.99
N GLU A 87 -0.80 -0.44 4.09
CA GLU A 87 -1.64 0.75 4.10
C GLU A 87 -1.62 1.41 5.47
N ILE A 88 -1.84 2.72 5.51
CA ILE A 88 -2.00 3.45 6.75
C ILE A 88 -3.48 3.74 6.93
N ASP A 89 -4.00 3.36 8.09
CA ASP A 89 -5.37 3.61 8.52
C ASP A 89 -5.41 4.65 9.64
N HIS A 90 -6.45 5.47 9.64
CA HIS A 90 -6.72 6.46 10.67
C HIS A 90 -7.65 5.84 11.72
N ILE A 91 -7.16 5.68 12.95
CA ILE A 91 -7.88 5.01 14.04
C ILE A 91 -9.24 5.66 14.30
N ASN A 92 -9.31 6.99 14.28
CA ASN A 92 -10.55 7.73 14.47
C ASN A 92 -11.38 7.94 13.18
N GLY A 93 -10.96 7.39 12.04
CA GLY A 93 -11.60 7.57 10.73
C GLY A 93 -11.47 8.98 10.13
N ASN A 94 -10.84 9.92 10.83
CA ASN A 94 -10.61 11.28 10.34
C ASN A 94 -9.35 11.35 9.46
N ARG A 95 -9.56 11.40 8.15
CA ARG A 95 -8.51 11.36 7.10
C ARG A 95 -7.50 12.51 7.12
N ILE A 96 -7.79 13.59 7.85
CA ILE A 96 -6.91 14.77 7.97
C ILE A 96 -6.16 14.81 9.31
N ASP A 97 -6.52 13.95 10.26
CA ASP A 97 -5.88 13.83 11.57
C ASP A 97 -4.66 12.89 11.48
N ASN A 98 -3.55 13.44 11.02
CA ASN A 98 -2.32 12.67 10.81
C ASN A 98 -1.42 12.63 12.06
N ARG A 99 -1.99 12.78 13.26
CA ARG A 99 -1.25 12.60 14.52
C ARG A 99 -0.73 11.17 14.58
N MET A 100 0.50 10.96 15.03
CA MET A 100 1.11 9.63 14.96
C MET A 100 0.34 8.59 15.78
N GLN A 101 -0.16 8.97 16.95
CA GLN A 101 -1.04 8.15 17.78
C GLN A 101 -2.37 7.75 17.12
N ASN A 102 -2.77 8.44 16.04
CA ASN A 102 -3.99 8.17 15.29
C ASN A 102 -3.73 7.35 14.02
N LEU A 103 -2.47 7.03 13.69
CA LEU A 103 -2.11 6.27 12.51
C LEU A 103 -1.72 4.83 12.90
N ARG A 104 -2.13 3.86 12.08
CA ARG A 104 -1.66 2.48 12.19
C ARG A 104 -1.36 1.89 10.82
N VAL A 105 -0.35 1.03 10.74
CA VAL A 105 -0.14 0.19 9.56
C VAL A 105 -1.15 -0.95 9.60
N VAL A 106 -1.92 -1.09 8.54
CA VAL A 106 -2.77 -2.23 8.26
C VAL A 106 -2.14 -3.07 7.16
N ALA A 107 -2.01 -4.37 7.43
CA ALA A 107 -1.44 -5.32 6.48
C ALA A 107 -2.38 -5.50 5.28
N THR A 108 -2.01 -4.93 4.13
CA THR A 108 -2.75 -5.08 2.87
C THR A 108 -2.84 -6.55 2.43
N ARG A 109 -1.87 -7.39 2.82
CA ARG A 109 -1.77 -8.82 2.44
C ARG A 109 -2.74 -9.73 3.21
N GLN A 110 -3.03 -9.46 4.48
CA GLN A 110 -3.88 -10.36 5.29
C GLN A 110 -5.35 -10.35 4.83
N ASN A 111 -5.87 -9.22 4.34
CA ASN A 111 -7.27 -9.13 3.93
C ASN A 111 -7.59 -9.93 2.63
N HIS A 112 -6.65 -9.98 1.68
CA HIS A 112 -6.78 -10.81 0.48
C HIS A 112 -6.63 -12.32 0.78
N GLN A 113 -5.79 -12.68 1.75
CA GLN A 113 -5.65 -14.06 2.22
C GLN A 113 -6.89 -14.52 3.00
N ASN A 114 -7.50 -13.60 3.76
CA ASN A 114 -8.74 -13.82 4.53
C ASN A 114 -10.03 -13.74 3.69
N MET A 115 -9.94 -13.62 2.36
CA MET A 115 -11.13 -13.74 1.51
C MET A 115 -11.76 -15.13 1.69
N ARG A 116 -12.94 -15.16 2.33
CA ARG A 116 -13.78 -16.34 2.52
C ARG A 116 -14.82 -16.53 1.42
N ARG A 117 -14.97 -15.55 0.53
CA ARG A 117 -15.93 -15.58 -0.57
C ARG A 117 -15.21 -15.31 -1.89
N ALA A 118 -15.62 -16.02 -2.93
CA ALA A 118 -15.19 -15.71 -4.29
C ALA A 118 -15.62 -14.28 -4.66
N ARG A 119 -14.90 -13.68 -5.61
CA ARG A 119 -15.33 -12.39 -6.17
C ARG A 119 -16.67 -12.55 -6.85
N SER A 120 -17.47 -11.48 -6.86
CA SER A 120 -18.82 -11.46 -7.44
C SER A 120 -18.85 -11.75 -8.95
N ASP A 121 -17.72 -11.58 -9.64
CA ASP A 121 -17.53 -11.89 -11.05
C ASP A 121 -17.15 -13.36 -11.31
N ASN A 122 -16.89 -14.16 -10.27
CA ASN A 122 -16.65 -15.59 -10.42
C ASN A 122 -17.97 -16.37 -10.50
N LYS A 123 -18.37 -16.74 -11.71
CA LYS A 123 -19.61 -17.50 -11.99
C LYS A 123 -19.69 -18.86 -11.27
N LEU A 124 -18.56 -19.43 -10.83
CA LEU A 124 -18.55 -20.68 -10.08
C LEU A 124 -18.79 -20.47 -8.57
N GLY A 125 -18.63 -19.25 -8.05
CA GLY A 125 -18.69 -18.98 -6.60
C GLY A 125 -17.56 -19.60 -5.78
N LEU A 126 -16.62 -20.29 -6.43
CA LEU A 126 -15.49 -20.99 -5.79
C LEU A 126 -14.25 -20.10 -5.68
N LEU A 127 -13.58 -20.13 -4.53
CA LEU A 127 -12.35 -19.37 -4.32
C LEU A 127 -11.20 -19.96 -5.14
N GLY A 128 -10.50 -19.11 -5.89
CA GLY A 128 -9.28 -19.51 -6.62
C GLY A 128 -9.47 -20.49 -7.77
N VAL A 129 -10.71 -20.82 -8.12
CA VAL A 129 -11.08 -21.71 -9.23
C VAL A 129 -11.73 -20.91 -10.35
N SER A 130 -11.30 -21.16 -11.58
CA SER A 130 -11.87 -20.55 -12.80
C SER A 130 -12.04 -21.62 -13.88
N PRO A 131 -13.11 -21.58 -14.69
CA PRO A 131 -13.25 -22.48 -15.83
C PRO A 131 -12.20 -22.16 -16.91
N ARG A 132 -11.73 -23.20 -17.61
CA ARG A 132 -10.79 -23.11 -18.74
C ARG A 132 -11.17 -24.18 -19.76
N GLY A 133 -11.97 -23.80 -20.76
CA GLY A 133 -12.57 -24.77 -21.68
C GLY A 133 -13.45 -25.75 -20.91
N ASP A 134 -13.22 -27.05 -21.12
CA ASP A 134 -13.95 -28.13 -20.44
C ASP A 134 -13.35 -28.53 -19.07
N ARG A 135 -12.32 -27.81 -18.61
CA ARG A 135 -11.59 -28.11 -17.37
C ARG A 135 -11.64 -26.94 -16.37
N PHE A 136 -11.21 -27.19 -15.14
CA PHE A 136 -11.17 -26.23 -14.05
C PHE A 136 -9.73 -25.97 -13.63
N ARG A 137 -9.33 -24.69 -13.64
CA ARG A 137 -7.99 -24.28 -13.20
C ARG A 137 -8.03 -23.77 -11.77
N ALA A 138 -7.11 -24.26 -10.93
CA ALA A 138 -6.88 -23.74 -9.59
C ALA A 138 -5.61 -22.86 -9.56
N GLN A 139 -5.70 -21.71 -8.91
CA GLN A 139 -4.56 -20.81 -8.71
C GLN A 139 -4.68 -20.04 -7.40
N ILE A 140 -3.54 -19.76 -6.77
CA ILE A 140 -3.46 -19.00 -5.52
C ILE A 140 -2.50 -17.83 -5.68
N GLN A 141 -2.78 -16.71 -5.01
CA GLN A 141 -1.86 -15.59 -4.94
C GLN A 141 -1.09 -15.65 -3.62
N VAL A 142 0.23 -15.68 -3.69
CA VAL A 142 1.14 -15.69 -2.53
C VAL A 142 2.19 -14.62 -2.78
N ASP A 143 2.37 -13.72 -1.83
CA ASP A 143 3.31 -12.58 -1.92
C ASP A 143 3.14 -11.69 -3.16
N GLY A 144 1.93 -11.62 -3.70
CA GLY A 144 1.60 -10.85 -4.90
C GLY A 144 1.86 -11.58 -6.21
N LYS A 145 2.44 -12.79 -6.17
CA LYS A 145 2.67 -13.64 -7.34
C LYS A 145 1.56 -14.70 -7.45
N LYS A 146 1.09 -14.95 -8.68
CA LYS A 146 0.16 -16.05 -8.97
C LYS A 146 0.95 -17.36 -9.02
N ARG A 147 0.53 -18.35 -8.24
CA ARG A 147 1.00 -19.74 -8.33
C ARG A 147 -0.10 -20.58 -8.96
N TRP A 148 0.28 -21.33 -10.00
CA TRP A 148 -0.58 -22.32 -10.61
C TRP A 148 -0.60 -23.58 -9.74
N LEU A 149 -1.78 -24.09 -9.44
CA LEU A 149 -1.97 -25.29 -8.61
C LEU A 149 -2.37 -26.52 -9.43
N GLY A 150 -2.66 -26.33 -10.73
CA GLY A 150 -3.03 -27.39 -11.65
C GLY A 150 -4.35 -27.14 -12.38
N GLU A 151 -4.73 -28.13 -13.18
CA GLU A 151 -6.00 -28.21 -13.89
C GLU A 151 -6.66 -29.55 -13.62
N PHE A 152 -7.96 -29.50 -13.40
CA PHE A 152 -8.77 -30.60 -12.91
C PHE A 152 -10.01 -30.75 -13.76
N ASP A 153 -10.54 -31.96 -13.84
CA ASP A 153 -11.70 -32.25 -14.67
C ASP A 153 -13.02 -31.87 -13.96
N THR A 154 -12.96 -31.63 -12.64
CA THR A 154 -14.10 -31.17 -11.83
C THR A 154 -13.76 -29.93 -11.01
N ALA A 155 -14.78 -29.12 -10.73
CA ALA A 155 -14.66 -27.89 -9.96
C ALA A 155 -14.28 -28.18 -8.49
N GLU A 156 -14.78 -29.30 -7.97
CA GLU A 156 -14.55 -29.82 -6.62
C GLU A 156 -13.08 -30.19 -6.42
N ALA A 157 -12.47 -30.89 -7.39
CA ALA A 157 -11.06 -31.25 -7.34
C ALA A 157 -10.16 -30.01 -7.38
N ALA A 158 -10.49 -29.02 -8.23
CA ALA A 158 -9.80 -27.74 -8.27
C ALA A 158 -9.93 -26.95 -6.96
N SER A 159 -11.12 -26.97 -6.34
CA SER A 159 -11.39 -26.31 -5.06
C SER A 159 -10.60 -26.98 -3.92
N ALA A 160 -10.56 -28.31 -3.88
CA ALA A 160 -9.78 -29.06 -2.89
C ALA A 160 -8.27 -28.74 -2.98
N ALA A 161 -7.71 -28.68 -4.19
CA ALA A 161 -6.33 -28.29 -4.41
C ALA A 161 -6.05 -26.85 -3.96
N TYR A 162 -6.98 -25.92 -4.22
CA TYR A 162 -6.89 -24.55 -3.72
C TYR A 162 -6.91 -24.47 -2.19
N LEU A 163 -7.83 -25.17 -1.52
CA LEU A 163 -7.93 -25.18 -0.06
C LEU A 163 -6.69 -25.78 0.60
N ALA A 164 -6.16 -26.87 0.05
CA ALA A 164 -4.90 -27.47 0.52
C ALA A 164 -3.73 -26.48 0.40
N ALA A 165 -3.59 -25.82 -0.75
CA ALA A 165 -2.55 -24.81 -0.95
C ALA A 165 -2.75 -23.59 -0.05
N LYS A 166 -3.99 -23.17 0.21
CA LYS A 166 -4.32 -22.05 1.10
C LYS A 166 -3.88 -22.31 2.54
N ARG A 167 -4.15 -23.50 3.08
CA ARG A 167 -3.72 -23.91 4.43
C ARG A 167 -2.21 -23.87 4.63
N VAL A 168 -1.46 -24.27 3.59
CA VAL A 168 0.00 -24.32 3.66
C VAL A 168 0.64 -22.95 3.41
N LEU A 169 0.11 -22.18 2.45
CA LEU A 169 0.78 -20.98 1.94
C LEU A 169 0.25 -19.67 2.56
N HIS A 170 -0.92 -19.67 3.20
CA HIS A 170 -1.46 -18.51 3.92
C HIS A 170 -1.47 -18.81 5.42
N SER A 171 -0.32 -18.57 6.08
CA SER A 171 -0.10 -18.82 7.52
C SER A 171 -1.05 -18.09 8.48
N HIS A 172 -1.80 -17.11 8.00
CA HIS A 172 -2.78 -16.33 8.77
C HIS A 172 -4.24 -16.56 8.32
N GLY A 173 -4.49 -17.51 7.41
CA GLY A 173 -5.83 -17.80 6.89
C GLY A 173 -6.63 -18.72 7.82
N THR A 174 -7.86 -18.33 8.16
CA THR A 174 -8.78 -19.10 9.03
C THR A 174 -9.59 -20.19 8.29
N LEU A 175 -8.99 -20.92 7.34
CA LEU A 175 -9.64 -22.01 6.57
C LEU A 175 -8.71 -23.20 6.34
#